data_AF-A0A368L7G4-F1
#
_entry.id   AF-A0A368L7G4-F1
#
_cell.length_a   1.000
_cell.length_b   1.000
_cell.length_c   1.000
_cell.angle_alpha   90.00
_cell.angle_beta   90.00
_cell.angle_gamma   90.00
#
_symmetry.space_group_name_H-M   'P 1'
#
loop_
_entity.id
_entity.type
_entity.pdbx_description
1 polymer ?
#
loop_
_entity_poly.entity_id
_entity_poly.type
_entity_poly.pdbx_seq_one_letter_code
_entity_poly.pdbx_strand_id
1 'polypeptide(L)'
;MNIHDLLFVLKDEGVTVSVTPLDKLKVTGPDEAVKRWVSTIKEAKQQIIDNYKRAPKLTPSPNPFLSDTEWHSLHFPAWGEPEVQAFQQRHTRMIKLGLTDGLADIHAERMAYRDRMNDDRRLCFECQFMTREGCSQRVPESDVFQRCTLFIESDA
;
A
#
# COMPACT_ATOMS: atom_id res chain seq x y z
N MET A 1 0.06 -7.93 -29.52
CA MET A 1 0.12 -7.25 -28.22
C MET A 1 0.72 -8.21 -27.21
N ASN A 2 1.70 -7.78 -26.41
CA ASN A 2 2.26 -8.67 -25.39
C ASN A 2 1.28 -8.78 -24.20
N ILE A 3 1.47 -9.77 -23.32
CA ILE A 3 0.53 -10.02 -22.21
C ILE A 3 0.50 -8.87 -21.19
N HIS A 4 1.62 -8.18 -20.96
CA HIS A 4 1.71 -7.06 -20.03
C HIS A 4 0.97 -5.82 -20.56
N ASP A 5 1.12 -5.51 -21.84
CA ASP A 5 0.39 -4.43 -22.52
C ASP A 5 -1.12 -4.69 -22.49
N LEU A 6 -1.54 -5.93 -22.74
CA LEU A 6 -2.94 -6.32 -22.66
C LEU A 6 -3.49 -6.09 -21.25
N LEU A 7 -2.81 -6.61 -20.22
CA LEU A 7 -3.26 -6.44 -18.83
C LEU A 7 -3.26 -4.97 -18.39
N PHE A 8 -2.32 -4.16 -18.88
CA PHE A 8 -2.27 -2.73 -18.61
C PHE A 8 -3.48 -2.00 -19.23
N VAL A 9 -3.76 -2.23 -20.52
CA VAL A 9 -4.89 -1.60 -21.21
C VAL A 9 -6.23 -2.02 -20.61
N LEU A 10 -6.39 -3.31 -20.26
CA LEU A 10 -7.58 -3.79 -19.58
C LEU A 10 -7.80 -3.04 -18.26
N LYS A 11 -6.74 -2.87 -17.45
CA LYS A 11 -6.81 -2.13 -16.18
C LYS A 11 -7.18 -0.66 -16.39
N ASP A 12 -6.60 0.00 -17.39
CA ASP A 12 -6.89 1.40 -17.73
C ASP A 12 -8.36 1.59 -18.15
N GLU A 13 -8.94 0.63 -18.86
CA GLU A 13 -10.37 0.61 -19.22
C GLU A 13 -11.29 0.09 -18.09
N GLY A 14 -10.76 -0.14 -16.88
CA GLY A 14 -11.53 -0.62 -15.74
C GLY A 14 -11.94 -2.09 -15.82
N VAL A 15 -11.36 -2.87 -16.73
CA VAL A 15 -11.54 -4.31 -16.86
C VAL A 15 -10.50 -5.04 -16.00
N THR A 16 -10.97 -5.70 -14.96
CA THR A 16 -10.14 -6.55 -14.10
C THR A 16 -10.27 -8.01 -14.51
N VAL A 17 -9.14 -8.69 -14.68
CA VAL A 17 -9.07 -10.14 -14.91
C VAL A 17 -8.46 -10.80 -13.69
N SER A 18 -8.99 -11.95 -13.29
CA SER A 18 -8.46 -12.76 -12.19
C SER A 18 -8.53 -14.24 -12.54
N VAL A 19 -7.59 -15.04 -12.03
CA VAL A 19 -7.55 -16.49 -12.25
C VAL A 19 -8.13 -17.18 -11.00
N THR A 20 -9.12 -18.04 -11.19
CA THR A 20 -9.70 -18.84 -10.11
C THR A 20 -8.80 -20.03 -9.77
N PRO A 21 -8.98 -20.67 -8.60
CA PRO A 21 -8.24 -21.89 -8.24
C PRO A 21 -8.40 -23.07 -9.21
N LEU A 22 -9.39 -23.03 -10.11
CA LEU A 22 -9.64 -24.04 -11.15
C LEU A 22 -9.11 -23.61 -12.53
N ASP A 23 -8.15 -22.68 -12.58
CA ASP A 23 -7.58 -22.13 -13.82
C ASP A 23 -8.64 -21.54 -14.79
N LYS A 24 -9.70 -20.94 -14.23
CA LYS A 24 -10.69 -20.20 -15.01
C LYS A 24 -10.45 -18.70 -14.88
N LEU A 25 -10.73 -17.94 -15.94
CA LEU A 25 -10.70 -16.48 -15.87
C LEU A 25 -12.04 -15.96 -15.34
N LYS A 26 -11.97 -15.12 -14.31
CA LYS A 26 -13.06 -14.25 -13.88
C LYS A 26 -12.73 -12.84 -14.35
N VAL A 27 -13.61 -12.29 -15.19
CA VAL A 27 -13.49 -10.95 -15.77
C VAL A 27 -14.59 -10.07 -15.18
N THR A 28 -14.24 -8.90 -14.69
CA THR A 28 -15.17 -7.94 -14.07
C THR A 28 -14.83 -6.54 -14.54
N GLY A 29 -15.84 -5.71 -14.83
CA GLY A 29 -15.65 -4.33 -15.29
C GLY A 29 -16.95 -3.78 -15.89
N PRO A 30 -16.92 -2.57 -16.47
CA PRO A 30 -18.07 -2.01 -17.19
C PRO A 30 -18.49 -2.90 -18.37
N ASP A 31 -19.79 -3.15 -18.53
CA ASP A 31 -20.33 -4.08 -19.56
C ASP A 31 -19.81 -3.80 -20.97
N GLU A 32 -19.74 -2.53 -21.36
CA GLU A 32 -19.28 -2.12 -22.69
C GLU A 32 -17.77 -2.38 -22.90
N ALA A 33 -16.96 -2.17 -21.86
CA ALA A 33 -15.53 -2.47 -21.90
C ALA A 33 -15.29 -4.00 -21.90
N VAL A 34 -16.03 -4.76 -21.10
CA VAL A 34 -15.93 -6.23 -21.09
C VAL A 34 -16.33 -6.81 -22.44
N LYS A 35 -17.45 -6.36 -23.05
CA LYS A 35 -17.88 -6.82 -24.38
C LYS A 35 -16.83 -6.54 -25.46
N ARG A 36 -16.17 -5.36 -25.40
CA ARG A 36 -15.10 -4.98 -26.32
C ARG A 36 -13.92 -5.93 -26.27
N TRP A 37 -13.51 -6.33 -25.06
CA TRP A 37 -12.28 -7.10 -24.86
C TRP A 37 -12.48 -8.61 -24.73
N VAL A 38 -13.72 -9.10 -24.63
CA VAL A 38 -13.99 -10.52 -24.34
C VAL A 38 -13.37 -11.49 -25.37
N SER A 39 -13.32 -11.12 -26.65
CA SER A 39 -12.69 -11.97 -27.69
C SER A 39 -11.18 -12.08 -27.44
N THR A 40 -10.54 -10.93 -27.26
CA THR A 40 -9.09 -10.84 -27.00
C THR A 40 -8.69 -11.55 -25.71
N ILE A 41 -9.48 -11.43 -24.64
CA ILE A 41 -9.25 -12.13 -23.37
C ILE A 41 -9.38 -13.66 -23.55
N LYS A 42 -10.35 -14.12 -24.34
CA LYS A 42 -10.52 -15.55 -24.65
C LYS A 42 -9.34 -16.11 -25.44
N GLU A 43 -8.87 -15.38 -26.44
CA GLU A 43 -7.71 -15.76 -27.27
C GLU A 43 -6.41 -15.79 -26.44
N ALA A 44 -6.23 -14.81 -25.56
CA ALA A 44 -5.06 -14.73 -24.68
C ALA A 44 -5.16 -15.60 -23.41
N LYS A 45 -6.23 -16.41 -23.24
CA LYS A 45 -6.57 -17.09 -21.98
C LYS A 45 -5.39 -17.83 -21.36
N GLN A 46 -4.70 -18.67 -22.14
CA GLN A 46 -3.60 -19.47 -21.62
C GLN A 46 -2.42 -18.61 -21.20
N GLN A 47 -2.10 -17.56 -21.96
CA GLN A 47 -1.02 -16.62 -21.64
C GLN A 47 -1.34 -15.82 -20.37
N ILE A 48 -2.60 -15.43 -20.16
CA ILE A 48 -3.06 -14.81 -18.91
C ILE A 48 -2.86 -15.79 -17.75
N ILE A 49 -3.33 -17.03 -17.87
CA ILE A 49 -3.18 -18.03 -16.80
C ILE A 49 -1.70 -18.28 -16.50
N ASP A 50 -0.87 -18.47 -17.52
CA ASP A 50 0.57 -18.72 -17.35
C ASP A 50 1.27 -17.52 -16.73
N ASN A 51 0.87 -16.29 -17.09
CA ASN A 51 1.39 -15.07 -16.47
C ASN A 51 1.04 -15.01 -14.98
N TYR A 52 -0.20 -15.33 -14.59
CA TYR A 52 -0.62 -15.38 -13.19
C TYR A 52 0.01 -16.54 -12.41
N LYS A 53 0.28 -17.67 -13.07
CA LYS A 53 1.00 -18.81 -12.45
C LYS A 53 2.49 -18.53 -12.26
N ARG A 54 3.09 -17.76 -13.17
CA ARG A 54 4.49 -17.32 -13.09
C ARG A 54 4.66 -16.12 -12.17
N ALA A 55 3.62 -15.30 -12.01
CA ALA A 55 3.63 -14.23 -11.04
C ALA A 55 3.94 -14.83 -9.67
N PRO A 56 4.93 -14.31 -8.93
CA PRO A 56 5.21 -14.78 -7.59
C PRO A 56 3.91 -14.65 -6.80
N LYS A 57 3.48 -15.76 -6.17
CA LYS A 57 2.43 -15.68 -5.17
C LYS A 57 2.94 -14.70 -4.12
N LEU A 58 2.26 -13.56 -4.01
CA LEU A 58 2.58 -12.56 -3.02
C LEU A 58 2.58 -13.26 -1.66
N THR A 59 3.67 -13.15 -0.92
CA THR A 59 3.66 -13.56 0.47
C THR A 59 2.59 -12.76 1.23
N PRO A 60 1.85 -13.38 2.16
CA PRO A 60 0.93 -12.61 2.98
C PRO A 60 1.67 -11.45 3.66
N SER A 61 1.05 -10.26 3.65
CA SER A 61 1.61 -9.11 4.34
C SER A 61 1.77 -9.44 5.84
N PRO A 62 2.99 -9.32 6.42
CA PRO A 62 3.17 -9.38 7.86
C PRO A 62 2.56 -8.14 8.56
N ASN A 63 2.30 -7.08 7.80
CA ASN A 63 1.72 -5.84 8.29
C ASN A 63 0.18 -5.88 8.18
N PRO A 64 -0.57 -5.89 9.29
CA PRO A 64 -2.03 -6.02 9.26
C PRO A 64 -2.75 -4.80 8.67
N PHE A 65 -2.05 -3.69 8.44
CA PHE A 65 -2.62 -2.48 7.85
C PHE A 65 -2.35 -2.34 6.34
N LEU A 66 -1.56 -3.23 5.75
CA LEU A 66 -1.26 -3.25 4.32
C LEU A 66 -1.78 -4.55 3.72
N SER A 67 -2.47 -4.47 2.59
CA SER A 67 -2.78 -5.66 1.79
C SER A 67 -1.52 -6.27 1.21
N ASP A 68 -1.58 -7.54 0.79
CA ASP A 68 -0.43 -8.25 0.19
C ASP A 68 0.19 -7.46 -0.98
N THR A 69 -0.64 -6.82 -1.80
CA THR A 69 -0.17 -6.02 -2.94
C THR A 69 0.53 -4.75 -2.48
N GLU A 70 0.00 -4.08 -1.47
CA GLU A 70 0.58 -2.84 -0.93
C GLU A 70 1.92 -3.13 -0.25
N TRP A 71 2.00 -4.18 0.56
CA TRP A 71 3.23 -4.61 1.21
C TRP A 71 4.32 -4.98 0.18
N HIS A 72 3.96 -5.67 -0.91
CA HIS A 72 4.92 -5.94 -1.99
C HIS A 72 5.35 -4.68 -2.73
N SER A 73 4.42 -3.76 -3.03
CA SER A 73 4.75 -2.49 -3.68
C SER A 73 5.63 -1.60 -2.82
N LEU A 74 5.54 -1.74 -1.49
CA LEU A 74 6.44 -1.08 -0.55
C LEU A 74 7.84 -1.70 -0.62
N HIS A 75 7.98 -3.01 -0.75
CA HIS A 75 9.28 -3.68 -0.75
C HIS A 75 9.91 -3.81 -2.14
N PHE A 76 9.18 -3.45 -3.20
CA PHE A 76 9.64 -3.51 -4.58
C PHE A 76 9.23 -2.26 -5.39
N PRO A 77 10.19 -1.45 -5.88
CA PRO A 77 11.64 -1.62 -5.76
C PRO A 77 12.12 -1.48 -4.30
N ALA A 78 13.31 -2.01 -4.04
CA ALA A 78 13.99 -1.90 -2.75
C ALA A 78 14.12 -0.43 -2.32
N TRP A 79 14.13 -0.19 -1.01
CA TRP A 79 14.17 1.16 -0.46
C TRP A 79 15.50 1.84 -0.76
N GLY A 80 15.43 3.13 -1.09
CA GLY A 80 16.60 3.99 -1.13
C GLY A 80 17.03 4.46 0.25
N GLU A 81 18.25 4.98 0.38
CA GLU A 81 18.78 5.55 1.63
C GLU A 81 17.85 6.57 2.31
N PRO A 82 17.21 7.53 1.59
CA PRO A 82 16.29 8.47 2.24
C PRO A 82 15.06 7.78 2.85
N GLU A 83 14.52 6.74 2.19
CA GLU A 83 13.37 5.99 2.69
C GLU A 83 13.74 5.20 3.95
N VAL A 84 14.92 4.56 3.95
CA VAL A 84 15.45 3.85 5.11
C VAL A 84 15.65 4.79 6.30
N GLN A 85 16.22 5.97 6.09
CA GLN A 85 16.42 6.96 7.15
C GLN A 85 15.08 7.47 7.72
N ALA A 86 14.12 7.81 6.85
CA ALA A 86 12.80 8.25 7.29
C ALA A 86 12.07 7.17 8.08
N PHE A 87 12.17 5.91 7.65
CA PHE A 87 11.65 4.77 8.39
C PHE A 87 12.27 4.65 9.79
N GLN A 88 13.60 4.67 9.90
CA GLN A 88 14.31 4.56 11.18
C GLN A 88 13.97 5.70 12.16
N GLN A 89 13.87 6.93 11.64
CA GLN A 89 13.47 8.09 12.43
C GLN A 89 12.06 7.93 13.01
N ARG A 90 11.10 7.48 12.19
CA ARG A 90 9.72 7.24 12.62
C ARG A 90 9.61 6.08 13.60
N HIS A 91 10.29 4.97 13.35
CA HIS A 91 10.37 3.83 14.27
C HIS A 91 10.88 4.25 15.64
N THR A 92 12.02 4.97 15.67
CA THR A 92 12.60 5.52 16.90
C THR A 92 11.63 6.44 17.63
N ARG A 93 10.92 7.30 16.87
CA ARG A 93 9.93 8.21 17.44
C ARG A 93 8.74 7.46 18.05
N MET A 94 8.23 6.42 17.38
CA MET A 94 7.14 5.61 17.89
C MET A 94 7.50 4.88 19.19
N ILE A 95 8.74 4.38 19.29
CA ILE A 95 9.27 3.83 20.54
C ILE A 95 9.30 4.91 21.64
N LYS A 96 9.76 6.13 21.34
CA LYS A 96 9.73 7.25 22.29
C LYS A 96 8.32 7.61 22.76
N LEU A 97 7.31 7.45 21.89
CA LEU A 97 5.89 7.62 22.20
C LEU A 97 5.28 6.43 22.96
N GLY A 98 6.04 5.37 23.20
CA GLY A 98 5.65 4.23 24.04
C GLY A 98 5.12 3.01 23.28
N LEU A 99 5.25 2.95 21.95
CA LEU A 99 4.96 1.73 21.20
C LEU A 99 6.03 0.67 21.45
N THR A 100 5.63 -0.61 21.36
CA THR A 100 6.59 -1.71 21.33
C THR A 100 7.34 -1.72 20.00
N ASP A 101 8.52 -2.33 19.98
CA ASP A 101 9.36 -2.44 18.78
C ASP A 101 8.59 -2.98 17.55
N GLY A 102 7.85 -4.08 17.72
CA GLY A 102 7.05 -4.67 16.63
C GLY A 102 5.88 -3.79 16.17
N LEU A 103 5.23 -3.05 17.07
CA LEU A 103 4.19 -2.09 16.66
C LEU A 103 4.80 -0.87 15.97
N ALA A 104 5.94 -0.39 16.45
CA ALA A 104 6.68 0.70 15.83
C ALA A 104 7.11 0.34 14.40
N ASP A 105 7.56 -0.89 14.17
CA ASP A 105 7.93 -1.43 12.86
C ASP A 105 6.74 -1.47 11.89
N ILE A 106 5.64 -2.13 12.30
CA ILE A 106 4.38 -2.19 11.54
C ILE A 106 3.88 -0.79 11.17
N HIS A 107 3.92 0.15 12.11
CA HIS A 107 3.44 1.50 11.83
C HIS A 107 4.42 2.30 10.98
N ALA A 108 5.74 2.16 11.17
CA ALA A 108 6.73 2.83 10.32
C ALA A 108 6.67 2.35 8.86
N GLU A 109 6.43 1.06 8.60
CA GLU A 109 6.17 0.55 7.24
C GLU A 109 4.92 1.17 6.62
N ARG A 110 3.83 1.28 7.40
CA ARG A 110 2.60 1.95 6.95
C ARG A 110 2.87 3.40 6.56
N MET A 111 3.76 4.09 7.26
CA MET A 111 4.18 5.45 6.91
C MET A 111 5.05 5.50 5.66
N ALA A 112 5.96 4.55 5.48
CA ALA A 112 6.76 4.44 4.26
C ALA A 112 5.87 4.20 3.02
N TYR A 113 4.84 3.36 3.15
CA TYR A 113 3.86 3.17 2.08
C TYR A 113 3.07 4.45 1.79
N ARG A 114 2.62 5.18 2.81
CA ARG A 114 1.96 6.49 2.66
C ARG A 114 2.80 7.44 1.80
N ASP A 115 4.09 7.55 2.11
CA ASP A 115 5.00 8.48 1.42
C ASP A 115 5.16 8.11 -0.06
N ARG A 116 5.28 6.80 -0.39
CA ARG A 116 5.33 6.33 -1.78
C ARG A 116 4.05 6.68 -2.57
N MET A 117 2.92 6.73 -1.88
CA MET A 117 1.63 7.11 -2.47
C MET A 117 1.44 8.63 -2.56
N ASN A 118 2.46 9.43 -2.21
CA ASN A 118 2.39 10.89 -2.12
C ASN A 118 1.22 11.38 -1.27
N ASP A 119 0.87 10.62 -0.23
CA ASP A 119 -0.21 10.97 0.67
C ASP A 119 0.32 11.92 1.74
N ASP A 120 -0.12 13.18 1.64
CA ASP A 120 0.34 14.32 2.43
C ASP A 120 -0.36 14.46 3.80
N ARG A 121 -1.13 13.44 4.22
CA ARG A 121 -1.81 13.46 5.51
C ARG A 121 -0.81 13.65 6.64
N ARG A 122 -0.91 14.82 7.28
CA ARG A 122 -0.13 15.21 8.45
C ARG A 122 -0.68 14.52 9.69
N LEU A 123 0.03 13.50 10.19
CA LEU A 123 -0.45 12.68 11.29
C LEU A 123 0.01 13.21 12.64
N CYS A 124 -0.82 13.01 13.67
CA CYS A 124 -0.53 13.44 15.02
C CYS A 124 0.84 12.96 15.52
N PHE A 125 1.26 11.72 15.21
CA PHE A 125 2.55 11.23 15.66
C PHE A 125 3.74 12.02 15.10
N GLU A 126 3.65 12.64 13.91
CA GLU A 126 4.70 13.47 13.31
C GLU A 126 4.71 14.91 13.87
N CYS A 127 3.68 15.29 14.63
CA CYS A 127 3.53 16.63 15.17
C CYS A 127 4.46 16.85 16.38
N GLN A 128 5.10 18.02 16.48
CA GLN A 128 5.94 18.40 17.63
C GLN A 128 5.21 18.35 18.98
N PHE A 129 3.88 18.51 18.97
CA PHE A 129 3.06 18.52 20.17
C PHE A 129 2.68 17.13 20.68
N MET A 130 2.95 16.08 19.90
CA MET A 130 2.66 14.72 20.31
C MET A 130 3.77 14.19 21.23
N THR A 131 3.36 13.82 22.44
CA THR A 131 4.21 13.26 23.49
C THR A 131 3.70 11.89 23.91
N ARG A 132 4.43 11.19 24.78
CA ARG A 132 3.99 9.90 25.32
C ARG A 132 2.68 10.02 26.11
N GLU A 133 2.45 11.16 26.75
CA GLU A 133 1.26 11.49 27.52
C GLU A 133 0.09 11.94 26.63
N GLY A 134 0.30 12.03 25.31
CA GLY A 134 -0.68 12.47 24.33
C GLY A 134 -0.34 13.84 23.72
N CYS A 135 -1.34 14.46 23.08
CA CYS A 135 -1.18 15.78 22.47
C CYS A 135 -1.14 16.88 23.54
N SER A 136 -0.05 17.64 23.61
CA SER A 136 0.11 18.73 24.58
C SER A 136 -0.87 19.90 24.34
N GLN A 137 -1.42 20.02 23.13
CA GLN A 137 -2.50 20.95 22.79
C GLN A 137 -3.89 20.45 23.20
N ARG A 138 -3.98 19.29 23.89
CA ARG A 138 -5.22 18.69 24.40
C ARG A 138 -6.32 18.53 23.36
N VAL A 139 -5.97 18.19 22.12
CA VAL A 139 -6.95 17.80 21.11
C VAL A 139 -7.59 16.48 21.59
N PRO A 140 -8.89 16.48 21.96
CA PRO A 140 -9.57 15.27 22.42
C PRO A 140 -9.51 14.22 21.31
N GLU A 141 -9.20 12.97 21.67
CA GLU A 141 -9.20 11.82 20.74
C GLU A 141 -8.17 11.89 19.60
N SER A 142 -7.04 12.57 19.82
CA SER A 142 -5.90 12.49 18.90
C SER A 142 -5.21 11.12 18.99
N ASP A 143 -5.81 10.11 18.37
CA ASP A 143 -5.08 8.88 18.03
C ASP A 143 -3.85 9.27 17.18
N VAL A 144 -2.70 8.69 17.51
CA VAL A 144 -1.39 9.00 16.95
C VAL A 144 -1.37 8.87 15.43
N PHE A 145 -2.26 8.06 14.84
CA PHE A 145 -2.39 7.88 13.39
C PHE A 145 -3.53 8.68 12.74
N GLN A 146 -4.16 9.61 13.47
CA GLN A 146 -5.17 10.51 12.92
C GLN A 146 -4.54 11.76 12.30
N ARG A 147 -5.26 12.37 11.36
CA ARG A 147 -4.87 13.68 10.81
C ARG A 147 -4.91 14.73 11.92
N CYS A 148 -3.83 15.49 12.06
CA CYS A 148 -3.73 16.57 13.05
C CYS A 148 -4.17 17.91 12.43
N THR A 149 -5.18 18.55 13.01
CA THR A 149 -5.65 19.88 12.58
C THR A 149 -4.74 21.03 13.05
N LEU A 150 -3.95 20.79 14.10
CA LEU A 150 -2.98 21.73 14.67
C LEU A 150 -1.54 21.31 14.36
N PHE A 151 -1.33 20.64 13.22
CA PHE A 151 -0.04 20.06 12.91
C PHE A 151 1.04 21.12 12.80
N ILE A 152 2.10 20.94 13.59
CA ILE A 152 3.38 21.60 13.39
C ILE A 152 4.42 20.50 13.31
N GLU A 153 5.20 20.51 12.24
CA GLU A 153 6.23 19.51 11.97
C GLU A 153 7.21 19.45 13.15
N SER A 154 7.51 18.24 13.60
CA SER A 154 8.58 18.07 14.59
C SER A 154 9.91 18.32 13.92
N ASP A 155 10.70 19.23 14.49
CA ASP A 155 12.14 19.27 14.25
C ASP A 155 12.69 17.94 14.81
N ALA A 156 12.99 16.99 13.92
CA ALA A 156 13.52 15.68 14.26
C ALA A 156 15.01 15.76 14.63
#